data_AF-A0A6I3HI27-F1
#
_entry.id   AF-A0A6I3HI27-F1
#
_cell.length_a   1.000
_cell.length_b   1.000
_cell.length_c   1.000
_cell.angle_alpha   90.00
_cell.angle_beta   90.00
_cell.angle_gamma   90.00
#
_symmetry.space_group_name_H-M   'P 1'
#
loop_
_entity.id
_entity.type
_entity.pdbx_description
1 polymer ?
#
loop_
_entity_poly.entity_id
_entity_poly.type
_entity_poly.pdbx_seq_one_letter_code
_entity_poly.pdbx_strand_id
1 'polypeptide(L)'
;MFERFTDRARRVVVLAQEEARMLNHNYIGTEHILLGLIHEGEGVAAKALESLGISLEGVRAQVEEIIGQGQQAPSGHIPFTPRAKKVLELSLREALQLGHNYIGTEHILLGLIREGEGVAAQVLVKLGADLNRVRQQVIQLLSGYQGKEAVAQGGPAEGTPSTSLVLDQFGRNLTQAAREGKLDPVIGRENEIERVMQVLSRRTKNNPVLIGEPGVGKTAVVEGLAQAIYKNDVPETLKDKQLYSLDLGALVAGSRYRGDFEERLKKVLKEIKTRGDIILFIDEIHTLVGAGAAEGAIDAASILKPMLARGELQTIGATTLDEYRKHVEKDAALERRFQPIQV
;
A
#
# COMPACT_ATOMS: atom_id res chain seq x y z
N MET A 1 8.16 18.36 9.61
CA MET A 1 7.39 18.52 8.35
C MET A 1 7.81 17.51 7.28
N PHE A 2 9.11 17.25 7.06
CA PHE A 2 9.61 16.39 5.97
C PHE A 2 9.84 14.90 6.32
N GLU A 3 9.43 14.44 7.51
CA GLU A 3 9.67 13.05 7.94
C GLU A 3 8.98 12.03 7.03
N ARG A 4 7.82 12.36 6.48
CA ARG A 4 7.07 11.51 5.54
C ARG A 4 7.52 11.63 4.08
N PHE A 5 8.45 12.53 3.75
CA PHE A 5 8.94 12.69 2.38
C PHE A 5 9.95 11.60 2.06
N THR A 6 9.83 11.02 0.87
CA THR A 6 10.88 10.15 0.30
C THR A 6 12.16 10.93 0.07
N ASP A 7 13.30 10.25 -0.05
CA ASP A 7 14.58 10.92 -0.30
C ASP A 7 14.58 11.71 -1.62
N ARG A 8 13.92 11.18 -2.66
CA ARG A 8 13.68 11.91 -3.92
C ARG A 8 12.81 13.16 -3.70
N ALA A 9 11.72 13.05 -2.95
CA ALA A 9 10.87 14.20 -2.63
C ALA A 9 11.59 15.26 -1.77
N ARG A 10 12.50 14.86 -0.87
CA ARG A 10 13.37 15.81 -0.15
C ARG A 10 14.37 16.47 -1.09
N ARG A 11 14.94 15.71 -2.02
CA ARG A 11 15.85 16.24 -3.05
C ARG A 11 15.17 17.29 -3.93
N VAL A 12 13.91 17.08 -4.34
CA VAL A 12 13.11 18.08 -5.07
C VAL A 12 13.06 19.41 -4.32
N VAL A 13 12.93 19.40 -3.00
CA VAL A 13 12.88 20.62 -2.19
C VAL A 13 14.23 21.35 -2.18
N VAL A 14 15.34 20.60 -2.12
CA VAL A 14 16.70 21.16 -2.22
C VAL A 14 16.92 21.76 -3.60
N LEU A 15 16.55 21.03 -4.66
CA LEU A 15 16.66 21.51 -6.04
C LEU A 15 15.79 22.75 -6.28
N ALA A 16 14.58 22.81 -5.71
CA ALA A 16 13.75 24.01 -5.77
C ALA A 16 14.42 25.23 -5.13
N GLN A 17 15.16 25.02 -4.03
CA GLN A 17 15.93 26.08 -3.39
C GLN A 17 17.12 26.53 -4.26
N GLU A 18 17.77 25.60 -4.95
CA GLU A 18 18.85 25.89 -5.91
C GLU A 18 18.35 26.67 -7.12
N GLU A 19 17.21 26.28 -7.70
CA GLU A 19 16.56 27.00 -8.80
C GLU A 19 16.14 28.42 -8.39
N ALA A 20 15.63 28.59 -7.16
CA ALA A 20 15.35 29.93 -6.64
C ALA A 20 16.60 30.81 -6.52
N ARG A 21 17.75 30.23 -6.14
CA ARG A 21 19.03 30.96 -6.13
C ARG A 21 19.52 31.29 -7.53
N MET A 22 19.43 30.35 -8.47
CA MET A 22 19.86 30.57 -9.85
C MET A 22 19.06 31.69 -10.52
N LEU A 23 17.76 31.78 -10.21
CA LEU A 23 16.87 32.84 -10.70
C LEU A 23 16.93 34.13 -9.86
N ASN A 24 17.79 34.20 -8.85
CA ASN A 24 17.90 35.32 -7.90
C ASN A 24 16.59 35.64 -7.15
N HIS A 25 15.72 34.66 -6.95
CA HIS A 25 14.47 34.81 -6.21
C HIS A 25 14.69 34.60 -4.70
N ASN A 26 14.26 35.58 -3.91
CA ASN A 26 14.38 35.55 -2.44
C ASN A 26 13.25 34.76 -1.74
N TYR A 27 12.51 33.94 -2.49
CA TYR A 27 11.47 33.05 -1.99
C TYR A 27 11.46 31.73 -2.79
N ILE A 28 10.91 30.67 -2.19
CA ILE A 28 10.61 29.41 -2.90
C ILE A 28 9.12 29.39 -3.21
N GLY A 29 8.79 29.56 -4.48
CA GLY A 29 7.43 29.52 -5.01
C GLY A 29 7.06 28.18 -5.65
N THR A 30 5.86 28.12 -6.23
CA THR A 30 5.35 26.90 -6.89
C THR A 30 6.18 26.49 -8.11
N GLU A 31 6.65 27.48 -8.86
CA GLU A 31 7.49 27.37 -10.05
C GLU A 31 8.85 26.77 -9.75
N HIS A 32 9.42 27.09 -8.59
CA HIS A 32 10.67 26.50 -8.12
C HIS A 32 10.49 25.03 -7.74
N ILE A 33 9.35 24.68 -7.13
CA ILE A 33 9.01 23.28 -6.85
C ILE A 33 8.83 22.50 -8.16
N LEU A 34 8.17 23.10 -9.17
CA LEU A 34 8.04 22.49 -10.49
C LEU A 34 9.40 22.26 -11.15
N LEU A 35 10.28 23.26 -11.15
CA LEU A 35 11.66 23.12 -11.66
C LEU A 35 12.41 22.02 -10.90
N GLY A 36 12.32 22.00 -9.56
CA GLY A 36 12.93 20.96 -8.74
C GLY A 36 12.42 19.54 -9.03
N LEU A 37 11.14 19.38 -9.38
CA LEU A 37 10.57 18.10 -9.78
C LEU A 37 11.15 17.59 -11.09
N ILE A 38 11.33 18.47 -12.07
CA ILE A 38 11.88 18.09 -13.38
C ILE A 38 13.38 17.87 -13.28
N HIS A 39 14.08 18.72 -12.52
CA HIS A 39 15.53 18.60 -12.29
C HIS A 39 15.89 17.28 -11.60
N GLU A 40 15.03 16.77 -10.71
CA GLU A 40 15.27 15.47 -10.06
C GLU A 40 15.37 14.31 -11.07
N GLY A 41 14.67 14.42 -12.21
CA GLY A 41 14.90 13.63 -13.43
C GLY A 41 14.39 12.18 -13.41
N GLU A 42 14.51 11.47 -12.29
CA GLU A 42 14.22 10.03 -12.23
C GLU A 42 12.85 9.70 -11.63
N GLY A 43 12.24 10.64 -10.93
CA GLY A 43 10.97 10.52 -10.26
C GLY A 43 9.77 10.44 -11.22
N VAL A 44 8.66 9.90 -10.71
CA VAL A 44 7.41 9.76 -11.46
C VAL A 44 6.91 11.10 -11.99
N ALA A 45 7.11 12.18 -11.23
CA ALA A 45 6.75 13.53 -11.67
C ALA A 45 7.57 13.99 -12.89
N ALA A 46 8.89 13.79 -12.86
CA ALA A 46 9.77 14.15 -13.97
C ALA A 46 9.39 13.38 -15.24
N LYS A 47 9.24 12.05 -15.12
CA LYS A 47 8.83 11.17 -16.23
C LYS A 47 7.44 11.51 -16.78
N ALA A 48 6.50 11.91 -15.92
CA ALA A 48 5.17 12.34 -16.36
C ALA A 48 5.25 13.62 -17.21
N LEU A 49 6.01 14.61 -16.76
CA LEU A 49 6.19 15.88 -17.46
C LEU A 49 6.97 15.67 -18.77
N GLU A 50 8.03 14.87 -18.75
CA GLU A 50 8.82 14.50 -19.94
C GLU A 50 7.95 13.81 -21.00
N SER A 51 7.08 12.87 -20.60
CA SER A 51 6.17 12.19 -21.54
C SER A 51 5.15 13.12 -22.20
N LEU A 52 4.94 14.31 -21.63
CA LEU A 52 4.10 15.37 -22.18
C LEU A 52 4.90 16.42 -22.97
N GLY A 53 6.20 16.19 -23.18
CA GLY A 53 7.09 17.09 -23.90
C GLY A 53 7.54 18.31 -23.09
N ILE A 54 7.39 18.28 -21.77
CA ILE A 54 7.76 19.39 -20.88
C ILE A 54 9.20 19.19 -20.41
N SER A 55 10.11 20.00 -20.92
CA SER A 55 11.54 19.97 -20.58
C SER A 55 11.90 20.97 -19.47
N LEU A 56 13.00 20.71 -18.75
CA LEU A 56 13.52 21.61 -17.72
C LEU A 56 13.82 23.00 -18.29
N GLU A 57 14.46 23.05 -19.46
CA GLU A 57 14.80 24.30 -20.16
C GLU A 57 13.55 25.08 -20.55
N GLY A 58 12.52 24.39 -21.06
CA GLY A 58 11.24 25.01 -21.42
C GLY A 58 10.53 25.61 -20.21
N VAL A 59 10.51 24.90 -19.08
CA VAL A 59 9.94 25.42 -17.83
C VAL A 59 10.75 26.61 -17.33
N ARG A 60 12.09 26.55 -17.33
CA ARG A 60 12.93 27.66 -16.85
C ARG A 60 12.71 28.93 -17.67
N ALA A 61 12.68 28.82 -19.00
CA ALA A 61 12.41 29.95 -19.88
C ALA A 61 11.02 30.56 -19.62
N GLN A 62 10.00 29.74 -19.40
CA GLN A 62 8.65 30.23 -19.09
C GLN A 62 8.55 30.88 -17.71
N VAL A 63 9.29 30.37 -16.72
CA VAL A 63 9.37 30.99 -15.40
C VAL A 63 10.02 32.37 -15.53
N GLU A 64 11.18 32.48 -16.19
CA GLU A 64 11.83 33.77 -16.44
C GLU A 64 10.94 34.76 -17.20
N GLU A 65 10.15 34.29 -18.17
CA GLU A 65 9.22 35.13 -18.90
C GLU A 65 8.09 35.69 -18.01
N ILE A 66 7.57 34.90 -17.06
CA ILE A 66 6.43 35.29 -16.23
C ILE A 66 6.85 36.14 -15.03
N ILE A 67 7.93 35.78 -14.34
CA ILE A 67 8.35 36.43 -13.08
C ILE A 67 9.68 37.19 -13.19
N GLY A 68 10.42 37.04 -14.28
CA GLY A 68 11.73 37.65 -14.46
C GLY A 68 12.85 36.91 -13.72
N GLN A 69 14.04 37.51 -13.73
CA GLN A 69 15.13 37.17 -12.81
C GLN A 69 15.24 38.27 -11.75
N GLY A 70 15.57 37.87 -10.52
CA GLY A 70 15.86 38.81 -9.44
C GLY A 70 17.17 39.58 -9.66
N GLN A 71 17.31 40.71 -8.96
CA GLN A 71 18.47 41.61 -9.11
C GLN A 71 19.73 41.12 -8.39
N GLN A 72 19.58 40.35 -7.30
CA GLN A 72 20.70 39.85 -6.50
C GLN A 72 20.38 38.46 -5.94
N ALA A 73 21.39 37.60 -5.93
CA ALA A 73 21.28 36.28 -5.33
C ALA A 73 20.97 36.40 -3.83
N PRO A 74 19.99 35.65 -3.29
CA PRO A 74 19.64 35.72 -1.88
C PRO A 74 20.78 35.17 -1.01
N SER A 75 21.20 35.92 0.00
CA SER A 75 22.10 35.44 1.05
C SER A 75 21.30 34.81 2.20
N GLY A 76 21.59 33.55 2.55
CA GLY A 76 21.01 32.87 3.71
C GLY A 76 19.77 32.01 3.40
N HIS A 77 18.84 31.96 4.36
CA HIS A 77 17.65 31.10 4.30
C HIS A 77 16.57 31.71 3.41
N ILE A 78 16.08 30.93 2.44
CA ILE A 78 15.04 31.33 1.47
C ILE A 78 13.70 30.72 1.92
N PRO A 79 12.70 31.51 2.32
CA PRO A 79 11.43 30.99 2.81
C PRO A 79 10.50 30.53 1.68
N PHE A 80 9.63 29.55 1.98
CA PHE A 80 8.52 29.19 1.09
C PHE A 80 7.41 30.25 1.11
N THR A 81 6.83 30.52 -0.07
CA THR A 81 5.60 31.32 -0.17
C THR A 81 4.39 30.58 0.43
N PRO A 82 3.30 31.28 0.79
CA PRO A 82 2.07 30.63 1.27
C PRO A 82 1.52 29.59 0.28
N ARG A 83 1.56 29.88 -1.03
CA ARG A 83 1.12 28.93 -2.07
C ARG A 83 2.05 27.71 -2.16
N ALA A 84 3.37 27.89 -2.06
CA ALA A 84 4.32 26.77 -2.02
C ALA A 84 4.12 25.88 -0.79
N LYS A 85 3.87 26.46 0.40
CA LYS A 85 3.49 25.68 1.60
C LYS A 85 2.18 24.93 1.36
N LYS A 86 1.22 25.56 0.69
CA LYS A 86 -0.07 24.92 0.36
C LYS A 86 0.11 23.70 -0.55
N VAL A 87 0.99 23.78 -1.54
CA VAL A 87 1.34 22.65 -2.41
C VAL A 87 1.87 21.47 -1.60
N LEU A 88 2.77 21.72 -0.64
CA LEU A 88 3.29 20.66 0.22
C LEU A 88 2.19 20.05 1.11
N GLU A 89 1.27 20.85 1.65
CA GLU A 89 0.10 20.32 2.37
C GLU A 89 -0.83 19.49 1.47
N LEU A 90 -1.06 19.94 0.24
CA LEU A 90 -1.90 19.24 -0.73
C LEU A 90 -1.24 17.93 -1.17
N SER A 91 0.09 17.89 -1.29
CA SER A 91 0.83 16.65 -1.59
C SER A 91 0.60 15.57 -0.54
N LEU A 92 0.52 15.93 0.75
CA LEU A 92 0.15 14.98 1.81
C LEU A 92 -1.28 14.46 1.61
N ARG A 93 -2.23 15.32 1.22
CA ARG A 93 -3.61 14.89 0.96
C ARG A 93 -3.69 13.97 -0.25
N GLU A 94 -2.96 14.26 -1.32
CA GLU A 94 -2.89 13.39 -2.51
C GLU A 94 -2.27 12.04 -2.17
N ALA A 95 -1.18 12.02 -1.39
CA ALA A 95 -0.58 10.78 -0.89
C ALA A 95 -1.60 9.93 -0.11
N LEU A 96 -2.29 10.53 0.85
CA LEU A 96 -3.30 9.84 1.65
C LEU A 96 -4.51 9.37 0.80
N GLN A 97 -4.93 10.16 -0.19
CA GLN A 97 -6.01 9.78 -1.11
C GLN A 97 -5.63 8.60 -2.00
N LEU A 98 -4.35 8.48 -2.35
CA LEU A 98 -3.79 7.35 -3.08
C LEU A 98 -3.41 6.17 -2.17
N GLY A 99 -3.63 6.27 -0.86
CA GLY A 99 -3.29 5.23 0.11
C GLY A 99 -1.81 5.15 0.47
N HIS A 100 -1.00 6.13 0.07
CA HIS A 100 0.43 6.17 0.34
C HIS A 100 0.71 6.84 1.69
N ASN A 101 1.50 6.18 2.54
CA ASN A 101 1.95 6.71 3.84
C ASN A 101 3.21 7.59 3.74
N TYR A 102 3.69 7.83 2.52
CA TYR A 102 4.85 8.66 2.21
C TYR A 102 4.48 9.72 1.15
N ILE A 103 5.29 10.77 1.05
CA ILE A 103 5.18 11.82 0.03
C ILE A 103 6.31 11.61 -0.99
N GLY A 104 5.94 11.18 -2.19
CA GLY A 104 6.81 11.04 -3.35
C GLY A 104 6.72 12.24 -4.29
N THR A 105 7.52 12.20 -5.36
CA THR A 105 7.56 13.25 -6.39
C THR A 105 6.19 13.43 -7.07
N GLU A 106 5.48 12.33 -7.31
CA GLU A 106 4.13 12.25 -7.85
C GLU A 106 3.13 13.05 -7.01
N HIS A 107 3.21 12.97 -5.69
CA HIS A 107 2.29 13.64 -4.79
C HIS A 107 2.54 15.14 -4.78
N ILE A 108 3.80 15.56 -4.89
CA ILE A 108 4.16 16.97 -4.98
C ILE A 108 3.62 17.55 -6.30
N LEU A 109 3.77 16.84 -7.42
CA LEU A 109 3.21 17.28 -8.71
C LEU A 109 1.67 17.33 -8.68
N LEU A 110 1.01 16.34 -8.10
CA LEU A 110 -0.44 16.36 -7.90
C LEU A 110 -0.89 17.51 -6.98
N GLY A 111 -0.08 17.83 -5.96
CA GLY A 111 -0.27 18.98 -5.09
C GLY A 111 -0.19 20.31 -5.85
N LEU A 112 0.77 20.46 -6.77
CA LEU A 112 0.87 21.63 -7.66
C LEU A 112 -0.35 21.77 -8.56
N ILE A 113 -0.77 20.68 -9.20
CA ILE A 113 -1.95 20.64 -10.08
C ILE A 113 -3.22 21.01 -9.32
N ARG A 114 -3.37 20.52 -8.08
CA ARG A 114 -4.53 20.81 -7.24
C ARG A 114 -4.56 22.22 -6.69
N GLU A 115 -3.39 22.84 -6.48
CA GLU A 115 -3.32 24.25 -6.12
C GLU A 115 -3.76 25.14 -7.29
N GLY A 116 -3.32 24.81 -8.52
CA GLY A 116 -3.93 25.23 -9.79
C GLY A 116 -3.84 26.72 -10.16
N GLU A 117 -3.45 27.58 -9.24
CA GLU A 117 -3.45 29.04 -9.43
C GLU A 117 -2.04 29.66 -9.39
N GLY A 118 -1.06 28.92 -8.89
CA GLY A 118 0.33 29.35 -8.81
C GLY A 118 1.02 29.46 -10.17
N VAL A 119 2.22 30.05 -10.15
CA VAL A 119 3.05 30.23 -11.36
C VAL A 119 3.35 28.89 -12.03
N ALA A 120 3.54 27.81 -11.27
CA ALA A 120 3.73 26.47 -11.84
C ALA A 120 2.57 26.03 -12.74
N ALA A 121 1.32 26.28 -12.32
CA ALA A 121 0.14 25.94 -13.11
C ALA A 121 0.09 26.76 -14.41
N GLN A 122 0.40 28.07 -14.32
CA GLN A 122 0.47 28.95 -15.48
C GLN A 122 1.56 28.52 -16.47
N VAL A 123 2.74 28.14 -15.99
CA VAL A 123 3.84 27.63 -16.81
C VAL A 123 3.44 26.35 -17.53
N LEU A 124 2.84 25.38 -16.82
CA LEU A 124 2.36 24.14 -17.44
C LEU A 124 1.35 24.42 -18.56
N VAL A 125 0.39 25.31 -18.31
CA VAL A 125 -0.62 25.69 -19.31
C VAL A 125 0.01 26.40 -20.51
N LYS A 126 0.98 27.32 -20.32
CA LYS A 126 1.70 27.97 -21.43
C LYS A 126 2.50 26.99 -22.27
N LEU A 127 3.05 25.94 -21.66
CA LEU A 127 3.75 24.86 -22.37
C LEU A 127 2.78 23.85 -23.02
N GLY A 128 1.49 24.13 -23.05
CA GLY A 128 0.48 23.32 -23.72
C GLY A 128 -0.01 22.11 -22.91
N ALA A 129 0.31 22.04 -21.61
CA ALA A 129 -0.14 20.98 -20.74
C ALA A 129 -1.50 21.32 -20.11
N ASP A 130 -2.50 20.47 -20.38
CA ASP A 130 -3.74 20.47 -19.62
C ASP A 130 -3.51 19.82 -18.24
N LEU A 131 -3.88 20.52 -17.17
CA LEU A 131 -3.61 20.06 -15.80
C LEU A 131 -4.30 18.72 -15.48
N ASN A 132 -5.49 18.45 -16.05
CA ASN A 132 -6.16 17.17 -15.88
C ASN A 132 -5.40 16.06 -16.61
N ARG A 133 -4.87 16.33 -17.79
CA ARG A 133 -4.03 15.40 -18.54
C ARG A 133 -2.72 15.10 -17.81
N VAL A 134 -2.08 16.09 -17.19
CA VAL A 134 -0.89 15.85 -16.33
C VAL A 134 -1.26 14.94 -15.17
N ARG A 135 -2.38 15.20 -14.48
CA ARG A 135 -2.88 14.34 -13.40
C ARG A 135 -3.12 12.90 -13.88
N GLN A 136 -3.80 12.72 -15.01
CA GLN A 136 -4.04 11.41 -15.60
C GLN A 136 -2.75 10.68 -15.93
N GLN A 137 -1.76 11.38 -16.51
CA GLN A 137 -0.46 10.81 -16.84
C GLN A 137 0.29 10.33 -15.59
N VAL A 138 0.26 11.11 -14.50
CA VAL A 138 0.85 10.70 -13.21
C VAL A 138 0.16 9.46 -12.66
N ILE A 139 -1.18 9.41 -12.66
CA ILE A 139 -1.95 8.24 -12.18
C ILE A 139 -1.67 7.00 -13.05
N GLN A 140 -1.56 7.17 -14.36
CA GLN A 140 -1.27 6.10 -15.30
C GLN A 140 0.16 5.57 -15.09
N LEU A 141 1.13 6.46 -14.93
CA LEU A 141 2.50 6.08 -14.61
C LEU A 141 2.55 5.39 -13.26
N LEU A 142 1.85 5.85 -12.23
CA LEU A 142 1.77 5.12 -10.95
C LEU A 142 1.16 3.71 -11.12
N SER A 143 0.12 3.58 -11.93
CA SER A 143 -0.52 2.28 -12.22
C SER A 143 0.37 1.35 -13.05
N GLY A 144 1.26 1.89 -13.89
CA GLY A 144 2.23 1.14 -14.69
C GLY A 144 3.58 0.91 -13.98
N TYR A 145 3.99 1.81 -13.09
CA TYR A 145 5.20 1.75 -12.26
C TYR A 145 5.01 0.87 -11.01
N GLN A 146 3.79 0.48 -10.65
CA GLN A 146 3.56 -0.58 -9.65
C GLN A 146 4.21 -1.93 -10.04
N GLY A 147 4.74 -2.08 -11.26
CA GLY A 147 5.55 -3.23 -11.69
C GLY A 147 7.08 -3.04 -11.63
N LYS A 148 7.63 -1.82 -11.50
CA LYS A 148 9.08 -1.55 -11.46
C LYS A 148 9.36 -0.23 -10.74
N GLU A 149 10.21 -0.26 -9.71
CA GLU A 149 10.69 0.88 -8.89
C GLU A 149 9.87 1.22 -7.63
N ALA A 150 10.01 0.34 -6.62
CA ALA A 150 9.87 0.73 -5.23
C ALA A 150 11.08 0.26 -4.41
N VAL A 151 12.31 0.68 -4.74
CA VAL A 151 13.38 0.80 -3.72
C VAL A 151 14.49 1.74 -4.21
N ALA A 152 14.78 2.77 -3.41
CA ALA A 152 16.12 3.35 -3.31
C ALA A 152 16.27 3.92 -1.89
N GLN A 153 16.44 3.03 -0.92
CA GLN A 153 17.32 3.25 0.22
C GLN A 153 18.36 2.14 0.21
N GLY A 154 19.60 2.53 0.48
CA GLY A 154 20.82 1.84 0.07
C GLY A 154 21.05 0.45 0.64
N GLY A 155 21.80 -0.34 -0.15
CA GLY A 155 22.60 -1.47 0.30
C GLY A 155 21.98 -2.85 -0.01
N PRO A 156 22.66 -3.73 -0.77
CA PRO A 156 22.10 -5.01 -1.18
C PRO A 156 22.12 -6.02 -0.03
N ALA A 157 20.96 -6.53 0.33
CA ALA A 157 20.84 -7.82 1.01
C ALA A 157 19.79 -8.65 0.27
N GLU A 158 20.25 -9.80 -0.22
CA GLU A 158 19.48 -10.78 -0.96
C GLU A 158 18.18 -11.16 -0.22
N GLY A 159 17.08 -11.30 -0.98
CA GLY A 159 15.97 -12.18 -0.60
C GLY A 159 14.73 -11.58 0.06
N THR A 160 14.29 -10.35 -0.28
CA THR A 160 12.98 -9.86 0.19
C THR A 160 11.88 -10.00 -0.87
N PRO A 161 10.84 -10.83 -0.66
CA PRO A 161 9.66 -10.83 -1.52
C PRO A 161 8.90 -9.51 -1.38
N SER A 162 8.45 -8.98 -2.51
CA SER A 162 7.66 -7.75 -2.65
C SER A 162 6.55 -7.63 -1.60
N THR A 163 6.62 -6.62 -0.73
CA THR A 163 5.51 -6.22 0.15
C THR A 163 4.38 -5.63 -0.69
N SER A 164 3.15 -6.04 -0.42
CA SER A 164 1.98 -5.66 -1.24
C SER A 164 1.30 -4.42 -0.64
N LEU A 165 1.39 -3.29 -1.34
CA LEU A 165 0.89 -2.00 -0.85
C LEU A 165 -0.62 -1.98 -0.56
N VAL A 166 -1.44 -2.78 -1.27
CA VAL A 166 -2.89 -2.81 -1.07
C VAL A 166 -3.26 -3.76 0.08
N LEU A 167 -2.64 -4.94 0.18
CA LEU A 167 -2.81 -5.79 1.38
C LEU A 167 -2.31 -5.15 2.67
N ASP A 168 -1.24 -4.36 2.62
CA ASP A 168 -0.71 -3.68 3.80
C ASP A 168 -1.64 -2.54 4.28
N GLN A 169 -2.54 -2.04 3.42
CA GLN A 169 -3.54 -1.04 3.80
C GLN A 169 -4.73 -1.65 4.55
N PHE A 170 -5.13 -2.87 4.20
CA PHE A 170 -6.36 -3.52 4.69
C PHE A 170 -6.10 -4.79 5.52
N GLY A 171 -4.84 -5.10 5.74
CA GLY A 171 -4.40 -6.27 6.47
C GLY A 171 -3.05 -6.03 7.13
N ARG A 172 -2.65 -6.98 7.98
CA ARG A 172 -1.39 -6.94 8.71
C ARG A 172 -0.51 -8.09 8.25
N ASN A 173 0.68 -7.78 7.75
CA ASN A 173 1.68 -8.81 7.44
C ASN A 173 2.31 -9.33 8.75
N LEU A 174 1.92 -10.53 9.15
CA LEU A 174 2.42 -11.18 10.35
C LEU A 174 3.85 -11.69 10.16
N THR A 175 4.23 -12.14 8.96
CA THR A 175 5.61 -12.55 8.65
C THR A 175 6.58 -11.38 8.76
N GLN A 176 6.18 -10.19 8.31
CA GLN A 176 6.96 -8.97 8.49
C GLN A 176 7.02 -8.55 9.97
N ALA A 177 5.90 -8.61 10.69
CA ALA A 177 5.88 -8.33 12.13
C ALA A 177 6.82 -9.27 12.92
N ALA A 178 6.92 -10.54 12.51
CA ALA A 178 7.87 -11.49 13.06
C ALA A 178 9.32 -11.07 12.80
N ARG A 179 9.63 -10.65 11.56
CA ARG A 179 10.96 -10.14 11.18
C ARG A 179 11.37 -8.91 11.99
N GLU A 180 10.42 -8.02 12.25
CA GLU A 180 10.62 -6.80 13.03
C GLU A 180 10.64 -7.04 14.54
N GLY A 181 10.46 -8.28 15.01
CA GLY A 181 10.42 -8.62 16.44
C GLY A 181 9.22 -8.04 17.18
N LYS A 182 8.13 -7.75 16.48
CA LYS A 182 6.90 -7.15 17.02
C LYS A 182 5.85 -8.16 17.47
N LEU A 183 6.10 -9.46 17.25
CA LEU A 183 5.23 -10.53 17.71
C LEU A 183 5.71 -11.07 19.05
N ASP A 184 4.79 -11.36 19.95
CA ASP A 184 5.10 -11.96 21.23
C ASP A 184 5.64 -13.39 21.05
N PRO A 185 6.57 -13.85 21.90
CA PRO A 185 7.04 -15.23 21.84
C PRO A 185 5.91 -16.20 22.21
N VAL A 186 5.68 -17.17 21.33
CA VAL A 186 4.65 -18.19 21.53
C VAL A 186 5.26 -19.37 22.28
N ILE A 187 4.67 -19.76 23.41
CA ILE A 187 5.17 -20.83 24.29
C ILE A 187 4.09 -21.91 24.41
N GLY A 188 4.46 -23.18 24.21
CA GLY A 188 3.58 -24.32 24.50
C GLY A 188 2.49 -24.56 23.45
N ARG A 189 2.69 -24.07 22.21
CA ARG A 189 1.78 -24.24 21.06
C ARG A 189 2.45 -24.92 19.87
N GLU A 190 3.54 -25.65 20.11
CA GLU A 190 4.38 -26.24 19.07
C GLU A 190 3.61 -27.29 18.27
N ASN A 191 2.79 -28.12 18.93
CA ASN A 191 2.00 -29.17 18.30
C ASN A 191 0.95 -28.61 17.34
N GLU A 192 0.27 -27.53 17.73
CA GLU A 192 -0.74 -26.86 16.91
C GLU A 192 -0.11 -26.17 15.70
N ILE A 193 1.03 -25.48 15.89
CA ILE A 193 1.78 -24.85 14.80
C ILE A 193 2.25 -25.92 13.80
N GLU A 194 2.82 -27.03 14.29
CA GLU A 194 3.23 -28.15 13.45
C GLU A 194 2.05 -28.73 12.66
N ARG A 195 0.90 -28.89 13.32
CA ARG A 195 -0.31 -29.39 12.67
C ARG A 195 -0.80 -28.44 11.57
N VAL A 196 -0.74 -27.13 11.80
CA VAL A 196 -1.08 -26.10 10.81
C VAL A 196 -0.14 -26.19 9.59
N MET A 197 1.18 -26.31 9.81
CA MET A 197 2.17 -26.49 8.74
C MET A 197 1.91 -27.74 7.91
N GLN A 198 1.63 -28.87 8.57
CA GLN A 198 1.30 -30.13 7.92
C GLN A 198 0.07 -30.00 7.03
N VAL A 199 -0.97 -29.31 7.49
CA VAL A 199 -2.21 -29.11 6.71
C VAL A 199 -1.96 -28.20 5.51
N LEU A 200 -1.29 -27.06 5.69
CA LEU A 200 -0.99 -26.11 4.61
C LEU A 200 -0.15 -26.74 3.50
N SER A 201 0.70 -27.72 3.83
CA SER A 201 1.58 -28.39 2.88
C SER A 201 0.89 -29.51 2.07
N ARG A 202 -0.39 -29.81 2.33
CA ARG A 202 -1.15 -30.84 1.60
C ARG A 202 -1.58 -30.34 0.22
N ARG A 203 -1.83 -31.29 -0.69
CA ARG A 203 -2.44 -31.02 -2.01
C ARG A 203 -3.96 -30.82 -1.94
N THR A 204 -4.62 -31.42 -0.95
CA THR A 204 -6.08 -31.37 -0.75
C THR A 204 -6.37 -31.13 0.73
N LYS A 205 -7.54 -30.52 1.02
CA LYS A 205 -7.90 -30.05 2.38
C LYS A 205 -6.76 -29.27 3.05
N ASN A 206 -6.19 -28.32 2.32
CA ASN A 206 -4.96 -27.61 2.68
C ASN A 206 -5.22 -26.26 3.39
N ASN A 207 -6.45 -26.02 3.85
CA ASN A 207 -6.82 -24.82 4.59
C ASN A 207 -7.11 -25.22 6.05
N PRO A 208 -6.21 -24.98 7.00
CA PRO A 208 -6.47 -25.30 8.40
C PRO A 208 -7.53 -24.38 9.00
N VAL A 209 -8.36 -24.92 9.89
CA VAL A 209 -9.29 -24.16 10.73
C VAL A 209 -9.00 -24.45 12.19
N LEU A 210 -8.58 -23.43 12.92
CA LEU A 210 -8.36 -23.46 14.36
C LEU A 210 -9.71 -23.39 15.08
N ILE A 211 -10.05 -24.45 15.81
CA ILE A 211 -11.30 -24.60 16.54
C ILE A 211 -11.01 -24.65 18.04
N GLY A 212 -11.67 -23.77 18.78
CA GLY A 212 -11.55 -23.67 20.24
C GLY A 212 -12.47 -22.60 20.80
N GLU A 213 -12.46 -22.39 22.11
CA GLU A 213 -13.21 -21.28 22.73
C GLU A 213 -12.59 -19.91 22.39
N PRO A 214 -13.32 -18.79 22.48
CA PRO A 214 -12.73 -17.47 22.38
C PRO A 214 -11.65 -17.26 23.45
N GLY A 215 -10.54 -16.60 23.09
CA GLY A 215 -9.47 -16.28 24.05
C GLY A 215 -8.47 -17.40 24.35
N VAL A 216 -8.64 -18.61 23.80
CA VAL A 216 -7.66 -19.71 24.00
C VAL A 216 -6.30 -19.48 23.32
N GLY A 217 -6.15 -18.42 22.53
CA GLY A 217 -4.87 -18.09 21.87
C GLY A 217 -4.73 -18.66 20.46
N LYS A 218 -5.82 -18.78 19.69
CA LYS A 218 -5.77 -19.16 18.26
C LYS A 218 -4.88 -18.23 17.44
N THR A 219 -4.94 -16.92 17.73
CA THR A 219 -4.08 -15.92 17.11
C THR A 219 -2.60 -16.18 17.41
N ALA A 220 -2.27 -16.63 18.62
CA ALA A 220 -0.89 -16.96 18.99
C ALA A 220 -0.34 -18.14 18.16
N VAL A 221 -1.16 -19.13 17.81
CA VAL A 221 -0.74 -20.22 16.90
C VAL A 221 -0.37 -19.66 15.52
N VAL A 222 -1.13 -18.70 15.01
CA VAL A 222 -0.88 -18.04 13.72
C VAL A 222 0.36 -17.17 13.76
N GLU A 223 0.57 -16.42 14.83
CA GLU A 223 1.79 -15.63 15.05
C GLU A 223 3.03 -16.52 15.18
N GLY A 224 2.90 -17.67 15.84
CA GLY A 224 3.95 -18.68 15.93
C GLY A 224 4.32 -19.26 14.57
N LEU A 225 3.32 -19.53 13.72
CA LEU A 225 3.56 -19.90 12.32
C LEU A 225 4.31 -18.79 11.55
N ALA A 226 3.93 -17.53 11.72
CA ALA A 226 4.63 -16.41 11.07
C ALA A 226 6.10 -16.33 11.49
N GLN A 227 6.40 -16.57 12.78
CA GLN A 227 7.76 -16.66 13.29
C GLN A 227 8.53 -17.84 12.68
N ALA A 228 7.89 -19.01 12.56
CA ALA A 228 8.49 -20.19 11.94
C ALA A 228 8.84 -19.95 10.46
N ILE A 229 7.91 -19.36 9.70
CA ILE A 229 8.12 -18.98 8.29
C ILE A 229 9.31 -18.02 8.18
N TYR A 230 9.36 -16.98 9.03
CA TYR A 230 10.46 -16.02 9.03
C TYR A 230 11.82 -16.68 9.34
N LYS A 231 11.86 -17.61 10.31
CA LYS A 231 13.07 -18.34 10.69
C LYS A 231 13.47 -19.44 9.70
N ASN A 232 12.71 -19.63 8.62
CA ASN A 232 12.84 -20.75 7.69
C ASN A 232 12.72 -22.14 8.36
N ASP A 233 12.04 -22.21 9.50
CA ASP A 233 11.73 -23.46 10.22
C ASP A 233 10.39 -24.03 9.75
N VAL A 234 10.26 -24.20 8.43
CA VAL A 234 9.05 -24.66 7.76
C VAL A 234 9.40 -25.58 6.58
N PRO A 235 8.48 -26.46 6.14
CA PRO A 235 8.67 -27.24 4.92
C PRO A 235 8.93 -26.36 3.68
N GLU A 236 9.63 -26.90 2.69
CA GLU A 236 9.93 -26.21 1.41
C GLU A 236 8.70 -25.58 0.74
N THR A 237 7.52 -26.19 0.89
CA THR A 237 6.26 -25.69 0.33
C THR A 237 5.79 -24.38 0.96
N LEU A 238 6.24 -24.07 2.17
CA LEU A 238 5.88 -22.88 2.94
C LEU A 238 7.02 -21.86 3.03
N LYS A 239 8.20 -22.19 2.49
CA LYS A 239 9.29 -21.22 2.36
C LYS A 239 8.86 -20.07 1.47
N ASP A 240 9.38 -18.88 1.80
CA ASP A 240 9.09 -17.60 1.14
C ASP A 240 7.62 -17.15 1.14
N LYS A 241 6.70 -17.95 1.73
CA LYS A 241 5.31 -17.54 1.90
C LYS A 241 5.20 -16.36 2.85
N GLN A 242 4.16 -15.55 2.65
CA GLN A 242 3.82 -14.42 3.51
C GLN A 242 2.49 -14.68 4.19
N LEU A 243 2.43 -14.53 5.52
CA LEU A 243 1.21 -14.69 6.30
C LEU A 243 0.59 -13.32 6.55
N TYR A 244 -0.63 -13.13 6.05
CA TYR A 244 -1.38 -11.88 6.16
C TYR A 244 -2.66 -12.08 6.97
N SER A 245 -2.92 -11.23 7.94
CA SER A 245 -4.23 -11.14 8.61
C SER A 245 -5.09 -10.12 7.90
N LEU A 246 -6.34 -10.47 7.56
CA LEU A 246 -7.29 -9.51 7.00
C LEU A 246 -8.06 -8.80 8.11
N ASP A 247 -8.14 -7.47 8.07
CA ASP A 247 -9.00 -6.69 8.96
C ASP A 247 -10.26 -6.23 8.21
N LEU A 248 -11.37 -6.91 8.49
CA LEU A 248 -12.66 -6.57 7.90
C LEU A 248 -13.19 -5.22 8.40
N GLY A 249 -12.87 -4.84 9.64
CA GLY A 249 -13.25 -3.55 10.21
C GLY A 249 -12.58 -2.40 9.46
N ALA A 250 -11.29 -2.56 9.13
CA ALA A 250 -10.55 -1.59 8.30
C ALA A 250 -11.12 -1.45 6.89
N LEU A 251 -11.64 -2.53 6.30
CA LEU A 251 -12.28 -2.49 4.98
C LEU A 251 -13.62 -1.74 4.98
N VAL A 252 -14.40 -1.87 6.06
CA VAL A 252 -15.66 -1.15 6.27
C VAL A 252 -15.43 0.32 6.62
N ALA A 253 -14.33 0.63 7.32
CA ALA A 253 -13.96 1.98 7.67
C ALA A 253 -13.72 2.85 6.41
N GLY A 254 -14.49 3.93 6.29
CA GLY A 254 -14.38 4.86 5.17
C GLY A 254 -15.04 4.40 3.85
N SER A 255 -15.81 3.31 3.84
CA SER A 255 -16.79 3.06 2.76
C SER A 255 -18.11 3.73 3.11
N ARG A 256 -18.56 4.69 2.30
CA ARG A 256 -19.89 5.32 2.48
C ARG A 256 -21.01 4.47 1.90
N TYR A 257 -20.68 3.62 0.92
CA TYR A 257 -21.61 2.76 0.22
C TYR A 257 -21.13 1.30 0.25
N ARG A 258 -22.09 0.36 0.33
CA ARG A 258 -21.84 -1.09 0.29
C ARG A 258 -21.00 -1.53 -0.92
N GLY A 259 -21.20 -0.90 -2.09
CA GLY A 259 -20.43 -1.22 -3.31
C GLY A 259 -18.93 -0.92 -3.18
N ASP A 260 -18.55 0.11 -2.42
CA ASP A 260 -17.15 0.49 -2.24
C ASP A 260 -16.38 -0.59 -1.46
N PHE A 261 -17.03 -1.18 -0.45
CA PHE A 261 -16.47 -2.29 0.34
C PHE A 261 -16.23 -3.51 -0.55
N GLU A 262 -17.22 -3.92 -1.33
CA GLU A 262 -17.10 -5.08 -2.23
C GLU A 262 -16.01 -4.86 -3.29
N GLU A 263 -15.89 -3.65 -3.84
CA GLU A 263 -14.85 -3.32 -4.81
C GLU A 263 -13.44 -3.38 -4.18
N ARG A 264 -13.28 -2.85 -2.96
CA ARG A 264 -12.02 -2.92 -2.20
C ARG A 264 -11.66 -4.38 -1.89
N LEU A 265 -12.60 -5.17 -1.38
CA LEU A 265 -12.39 -6.58 -1.09
C LEU A 265 -11.99 -7.35 -2.37
N LYS A 266 -12.64 -7.09 -3.51
CA LYS A 266 -12.26 -7.70 -4.79
C LYS A 266 -10.84 -7.35 -5.21
N LYS A 267 -10.39 -6.11 -5.01
CA LYS A 267 -9.01 -5.67 -5.31
C LYS A 267 -8.00 -6.45 -4.46
N VAL A 268 -8.23 -6.50 -3.14
CA VAL A 268 -7.40 -7.24 -2.18
C VAL A 268 -7.32 -8.73 -2.55
N LEU A 269 -8.45 -9.38 -2.82
CA LEU A 269 -8.47 -10.80 -3.17
C LEU A 269 -7.82 -11.10 -4.52
N LYS A 270 -7.95 -10.20 -5.50
CA LYS A 270 -7.29 -10.31 -6.79
C LYS A 270 -5.77 -10.25 -6.64
N GLU A 271 -5.26 -9.41 -5.75
CA GLU A 271 -3.83 -9.31 -5.46
C GLU A 271 -3.29 -10.58 -4.80
N ILE A 272 -3.97 -11.08 -3.76
CA ILE A 272 -3.61 -12.36 -3.09
C ILE A 272 -3.50 -13.48 -4.11
N LYS A 273 -4.51 -13.60 -4.99
CA LYS A 273 -4.55 -14.60 -6.05
C LYS A 273 -3.39 -14.44 -7.05
N THR A 274 -3.01 -13.21 -7.38
CA THR A 274 -1.99 -12.93 -8.40
C THR A 274 -0.59 -13.26 -7.90
N ARG A 275 -0.28 -12.97 -6.63
CA ARG A 275 1.04 -13.24 -6.09
C ARG A 275 1.27 -14.72 -5.81
N GLY A 276 0.27 -15.42 -5.27
CA GLY A 276 0.33 -16.86 -4.99
C GLY A 276 1.29 -17.29 -3.87
N ASP A 277 2.06 -16.35 -3.29
CA ASP A 277 2.94 -16.54 -2.14
C ASP A 277 2.27 -16.20 -0.80
N ILE A 278 1.00 -15.79 -0.82
CA ILE A 278 0.28 -15.34 0.39
C ILE A 278 -0.59 -16.44 0.99
N ILE A 279 -0.48 -16.58 2.30
CA ILE A 279 -1.41 -17.33 3.15
C ILE A 279 -2.25 -16.30 3.91
N LEU A 280 -3.57 -16.42 3.81
CA LEU A 280 -4.51 -15.48 4.43
C LEU A 280 -5.05 -16.03 5.74
N PHE A 281 -4.80 -15.34 6.85
CA PHE A 281 -5.45 -15.57 8.12
C PHE A 281 -6.76 -14.78 8.20
N ILE A 282 -7.83 -15.48 8.54
CA ILE A 282 -9.16 -14.94 8.76
C ILE A 282 -9.61 -15.35 10.16
N ASP A 283 -9.59 -14.39 11.08
CA ASP A 283 -10.26 -14.57 12.36
C ASP A 283 -11.76 -14.53 12.18
N GLU A 284 -12.48 -15.28 13.02
CA GLU A 284 -13.93 -15.44 12.94
C GLU A 284 -14.43 -15.78 11.52
N ILE A 285 -13.81 -16.76 10.86
CA ILE A 285 -14.10 -17.12 9.46
C ILE A 285 -15.59 -17.42 9.19
N HIS A 286 -16.35 -17.79 10.22
CA HIS A 286 -17.80 -18.01 10.13
C HIS A 286 -18.56 -16.71 9.77
N THR A 287 -18.07 -15.53 10.14
CA THR A 287 -18.66 -14.24 9.76
C THR A 287 -18.64 -14.01 8.25
N LEU A 288 -17.65 -14.60 7.56
CA LEU A 288 -17.45 -14.52 6.11
C LEU A 288 -18.11 -15.66 5.34
N VAL A 289 -18.65 -16.66 6.02
CA VAL A 289 -19.22 -17.87 5.41
C VAL A 289 -20.70 -18.04 5.76
N GLY A 290 -21.11 -17.51 6.92
CA GLY A 290 -22.46 -17.56 7.45
C GLY A 290 -23.42 -16.64 6.70
N ALA A 291 -24.62 -17.15 6.44
CA ALA A 291 -25.70 -16.41 5.79
C ALA A 291 -26.27 -15.33 6.74
N GLY A 292 -25.82 -14.09 6.57
CA GLY A 292 -26.66 -12.89 6.66
C GLY A 292 -27.41 -12.56 7.96
N ALA A 293 -26.80 -12.60 9.15
CA ALA A 293 -27.53 -12.28 10.39
C ALA A 293 -26.78 -11.49 11.49
N ALA A 294 -25.73 -10.72 11.18
CA ALA A 294 -25.16 -9.79 12.15
C ALA A 294 -25.00 -8.38 11.55
N GLU A 295 -25.54 -7.40 12.28
CA GLU A 295 -25.51 -5.97 11.97
C GLU A 295 -24.09 -5.51 11.60
N GLY A 296 -23.85 -5.24 10.32
CA GLY A 296 -22.58 -4.68 9.81
C GLY A 296 -21.72 -5.60 8.94
N ALA A 297 -21.99 -6.92 8.91
CA ALA A 297 -21.31 -7.85 8.01
C ALA A 297 -21.92 -7.79 6.59
N ILE A 298 -21.51 -6.78 5.84
CA ILE A 298 -21.88 -6.58 4.44
C ILE A 298 -21.29 -7.72 3.60
N ASP A 299 -22.10 -8.73 3.26
CA ASP A 299 -22.04 -9.76 2.19
C ASP A 299 -20.67 -10.12 1.54
N ALA A 300 -19.59 -10.14 2.31
CA ALA A 300 -18.28 -10.64 1.88
C ALA A 300 -18.34 -12.14 1.54
N ALA A 301 -19.33 -12.86 2.09
CA ALA A 301 -19.59 -14.27 1.84
C ALA A 301 -19.86 -14.57 0.35
N SER A 302 -20.61 -13.71 -0.34
CA SER A 302 -20.86 -13.86 -1.78
C SER A 302 -19.58 -13.85 -2.63
N ILE A 303 -18.53 -13.16 -2.16
CA ILE A 303 -17.26 -13.02 -2.88
C ILE A 303 -16.25 -14.09 -2.44
N LEU A 304 -16.10 -14.31 -1.13
CA LEU A 304 -15.09 -15.21 -0.57
C LEU A 304 -15.43 -16.68 -0.74
N LYS A 305 -16.69 -17.06 -0.49
CA LYS A 305 -17.12 -18.47 -0.49
C LYS A 305 -16.81 -19.17 -1.82
N PRO A 306 -17.08 -18.58 -3.01
CA PRO A 306 -16.69 -19.19 -4.27
C PRO A 306 -15.18 -19.36 -4.44
N MET A 307 -14.37 -18.42 -3.97
CA MET A 307 -12.91 -18.49 -4.08
C MET A 307 -12.31 -19.55 -3.16
N LEU A 308 -12.80 -19.63 -1.93
CA LEU A 308 -12.43 -20.66 -0.95
C LEU A 308 -12.81 -22.06 -1.46
N ALA A 309 -14.04 -22.23 -1.97
CA ALA A 309 -14.50 -23.50 -2.54
C ALA A 309 -13.66 -23.95 -3.74
N ARG A 310 -13.25 -23.02 -4.61
CA ARG A 310 -12.38 -23.29 -5.75
C ARG A 310 -10.93 -23.55 -5.35
N GLY A 311 -10.53 -23.22 -4.12
CA GLY A 311 -9.14 -23.36 -3.65
C GLY A 311 -8.21 -22.31 -4.27
N GLU A 312 -8.75 -21.16 -4.68
CA GLU A 312 -7.95 -20.05 -5.24
C GLU A 312 -7.19 -19.27 -4.18
N LEU A 313 -7.56 -19.46 -2.90
CA LEU A 313 -6.96 -18.79 -1.75
C LEU A 313 -6.50 -19.87 -0.78
N GLN A 314 -5.25 -19.78 -0.34
CA GLN A 314 -4.73 -20.58 0.75
C GLN A 314 -4.99 -19.83 2.06
N THR A 315 -5.77 -20.43 2.96
CA THR A 315 -6.28 -19.72 4.14
C THR A 315 -6.12 -20.50 5.44
N ILE A 316 -5.95 -19.75 6.53
CA ILE A 316 -6.04 -20.24 7.90
C ILE A 316 -7.28 -19.57 8.51
N GLY A 317 -8.27 -20.36 8.91
CA GLY A 317 -9.45 -19.86 9.59
C GLY A 317 -9.35 -20.01 11.11
N ALA A 318 -9.98 -19.14 11.87
CA ALA A 318 -10.26 -19.36 13.29
C ALA A 318 -11.76 -19.23 13.56
N THR A 319 -12.32 -20.13 14.36
CA THR A 319 -13.75 -20.12 14.73
C THR A 319 -14.02 -20.97 15.96
N THR A 320 -15.21 -20.87 16.56
CA THR A 320 -15.66 -21.78 17.61
C THR A 320 -16.19 -23.10 17.02
N LEU A 321 -16.30 -24.13 17.84
CA LEU A 321 -16.79 -25.46 17.42
C LEU A 321 -18.23 -25.40 16.88
N ASP A 322 -19.08 -24.64 17.55
CA ASP A 322 -20.49 -24.51 17.16
C ASP A 322 -20.63 -23.81 15.82
N GLU A 323 -19.88 -22.74 15.60
CA GLU A 323 -19.91 -21.98 14.35
C GLU A 323 -19.28 -22.77 13.19
N TYR A 324 -18.23 -23.55 13.45
CA TYR A 324 -17.68 -24.48 12.46
C TYR A 324 -18.72 -25.50 11.99
N ARG A 325 -19.41 -26.15 12.93
CA ARG A 325 -20.46 -27.14 12.66
C ARG A 325 -21.63 -26.55 11.89
N LYS A 326 -22.03 -25.32 12.22
CA LYS A 326 -23.17 -24.65 11.57
C LYS A 326 -22.85 -24.19 10.14
N HIS A 327 -21.66 -23.63 9.90
CA HIS A 327 -21.38 -22.87 8.68
C HIS A 327 -20.34 -23.50 7.75
N VAL A 328 -19.38 -24.26 8.26
CA VAL A 328 -18.29 -24.85 7.45
C VAL A 328 -18.54 -26.32 7.19
N GLU A 329 -18.86 -27.10 8.22
CA GLU A 329 -19.04 -28.56 8.13
C GLU A 329 -20.28 -28.95 7.32
N LYS A 330 -21.36 -28.16 7.38
CA LYS A 330 -22.57 -28.39 6.59
C LYS A 330 -22.42 -28.05 5.11
N ASP A 331 -21.38 -27.31 4.73
CA ASP A 331 -21.15 -26.90 3.36
C ASP A 331 -20.14 -27.82 2.66
N ALA A 332 -20.65 -28.71 1.79
CA ALA A 332 -19.84 -29.70 1.09
C ALA A 332 -18.72 -29.10 0.20
N ALA A 333 -18.81 -27.83 -0.20
CA ALA A 333 -17.76 -27.18 -0.99
C ALA A 333 -16.60 -26.72 -0.09
N LEU A 334 -16.90 -26.22 1.10
CA LEU A 334 -15.90 -25.77 2.07
C LEU A 334 -15.30 -26.94 2.86
N GLU A 335 -16.11 -27.94 3.24
CA GLU A 335 -15.66 -29.13 3.96
C GLU A 335 -14.56 -29.92 3.21
N ARG A 336 -14.55 -29.84 1.86
CA ARG A 336 -13.53 -30.43 0.99
C ARG A 336 -12.21 -29.65 0.95
N ARG A 337 -12.21 -28.42 1.46
CA ARG A 337 -11.06 -27.49 1.43
C ARG A 337 -10.48 -27.25 2.80
N PHE A 338 -11.30 -27.30 3.84
CA PHE A 338 -10.91 -27.02 5.21
C PHE A 338 -10.63 -28.29 6.01
N GLN A 339 -9.65 -28.19 6.91
CA GLN A 339 -9.28 -29.24 7.86
C GLN A 339 -9.32 -28.67 9.28
N PRO A 340 -10.17 -29.19 10.18
CA PRO A 340 -10.23 -28.73 11.56
C PRO A 340 -8.99 -29.15 12.36
N ILE A 341 -8.53 -28.26 13.24
CA ILE A 341 -7.46 -28.43 14.23
C ILE A 341 -7.99 -27.91 15.57
N GLN A 342 -7.92 -28.71 16.63
CA GLN A 342 -8.33 -28.27 17.96
C GLN A 342 -7.21 -27.47 18.63
N VAL A 343 -7.58 -26.39 19.32
CA VAL A 343 -6.68 -25.43 20.01
C VAL A 343 -7.15 -25.17 21.43
#